data_AF-A0A7Y4RSJ8-F1
#
_entry.id   AF-A0A7Y4RSJ8-F1
#
_cell.length_a   1.000
_cell.length_b   1.000
_cell.length_c   1.000
_cell.angle_alpha   90.00
_cell.angle_beta   90.00
_cell.angle_gamma   90.00
#
_symmetry.space_group_name_H-M   'P 1'
#
loop_
_entity.id
_entity.type
_entity.pdbx_description
1 polymer ?
#
loop_
_entity_poly.entity_id
_entity_poly.type
_entity_poly.pdbx_seq_one_letter_code
_entity_poly.pdbx_strand_id
1 'polypeptide(L)' 'VTHVGLYVGDGRLIHSARGGVQISPLASADPTGGWWWARWLGARRVL' A
#
# COMPACT_ATOMS: atom_id res chain seq x y z
N VAL A 1 10.61 -3.46 -6.95
CA VAL A 1 9.95 -2.23 -6.45
C VAL A 1 10.41 -2.02 -5.03
N THR A 2 10.96 -0.86 -4.70
CA THR A 2 11.54 -0.53 -3.40
C THR A 2 10.64 0.49 -2.68
N HIS A 3 9.44 0.07 -2.31
CA HIS A 3 8.46 0.96 -1.67
C HIS A 3 7.87 0.30 -0.43
N VAL A 4 7.46 1.12 0.52
CA VAL A 4 6.84 0.67 1.79
C VAL A 4 5.65 1.55 2.12
N GLY A 5 4.70 0.99 2.84
CA GLY A 5 3.57 1.70 3.42
C GLY A 5 3.24 1.11 4.78
N LEU A 6 2.50 1.87 5.59
CA LEU A 6 1.99 1.40 6.87
C LEU A 6 0.58 0.85 6.68
N TYR A 7 0.36 -0.39 7.08
CA TYR A 7 -0.97 -0.98 7.12
C TYR A 7 -1.80 -0.34 8.24
N VAL A 8 -2.99 0.15 7.91
CA VAL A 8 -3.85 0.91 8.83
C VAL A 8 -5.19 0.22 9.14
N GLY A 9 -5.37 -1.03 8.70
CA GLY A 9 -6.62 -1.77 8.85
C GLY A 9 -7.48 -1.76 7.58
N ASP A 10 -8.54 -2.57 7.58
CA ASP A 10 -9.55 -2.66 6.51
C ASP A 10 -8.98 -2.81 5.09
N GLY A 11 -7.85 -3.51 4.95
CA GLY A 11 -7.21 -3.69 3.65
C GLY A 11 -6.62 -2.39 3.08
N ARG A 12 -6.21 -1.43 3.91
CA ARG A 12 -5.69 -0.13 3.47
C ARG A 12 -4.27 0.12 3.99
N LEU A 13 -3.51 0.91 3.22
CA LEU A 13 -2.21 1.41 3.62
C LEU A 13 -2.12 2.93 3.49
N ILE A 14 -1.38 3.57 4.39
CA ILE A 14 -0.91 4.95 4.24
C ILE A 14 0.55 4.94 3.79
N HIS A 15 0.89 5.77 2.80
CA HIS A 15 2.23 5.83 2.22
C HIS A 15 2.49 7.14 1.47
N SER A 16 3.76 7.44 1.21
CA SER A 16 4.17 8.58 0.40
C SER A 16 4.13 8.21 -1.09
N ALA A 17 3.13 8.67 -1.82
CA ALA A 17 3.01 8.44 -3.25
C ALA A 17 3.55 9.61 -4.07
N ARG A 18 3.54 9.49 -5.41
CA ARG A 18 4.00 10.54 -6.32
C ARG A 18 3.28 11.88 -6.13
N GLY A 19 2.02 11.86 -5.67
CA GLY A 19 1.20 13.05 -5.38
C GLY A 19 1.22 13.50 -3.92
N GLY A 20 2.05 12.91 -3.07
CA GLY A 20 2.08 13.15 -1.63
C GLY A 20 1.56 11.99 -0.80
N VAL A 21 1.33 12.24 0.49
CA VAL A 21 0.83 11.23 1.43
C VAL A 21 -0.62 10.91 1.11
N GLN A 22 -0.92 9.64 0.88
CA GLN A 22 -2.29 9.19 0.58
C GLN A 22 -2.60 7.85 1.24
N ILE A 23 -3.90 7.54 1.35
CA ILE A 23 -4.40 6.23 1.75
C ILE A 23 -4.84 5.50 0.48
N SER A 24 -4.29 4.31 0.26
CA SER A 24 -4.62 3.46 -0.89
C SER A 24 -5.16 2.12 -0.40
N PRO A 25 -6.19 1.55 -1.06
CA PRO A 25 -6.52 0.15 -0.87
C PRO A 25 -5.35 -0.80 -1.21
N LEU A 26 -5.22 -1.89 -0.46
CA LEU A 26 -4.37 -3.02 -0.78
C LEU A 26 -5.25 -4.15 -1.32
N ALA A 27 -5.85 -3.91 -2.48
CA ALA A 27 -6.79 -4.82 -3.11
C ALA A 27 -6.58 -4.87 -4.62
N SER A 28 -6.95 -5.99 -5.24
CA SER A 28 -6.85 -6.16 -6.70
C SER A 28 -7.70 -5.17 -7.49
N ALA A 29 -8.81 -4.70 -6.90
CA ALA A 29 -9.76 -3.77 -7.52
C ALA A 29 -9.41 -2.28 -7.32
N ASP A 30 -8.26 -1.95 -6.72
CA ASP A 30 -7.89 -0.56 -6.48
C ASP A 30 -7.54 0.16 -7.82
N PRO A 31 -8.23 1.27 -8.17
CA PRO A 31 -7.96 2.05 -9.38
C PRO A 31 -6.51 2.58 -9.45
N THR A 32 -5.87 2.78 -8.30
CA THR A 32 -4.49 3.27 -8.14
C THR A 32 -3.54 2.18 -7.63
N GLY A 33 -4.06 1.24 -6.86
CA GLY A 33 -3.30 0.23 -6.12
C GLY A 33 -3.44 -1.19 -6.61
N GLY A 34 -4.10 -1.45 -7.74
CA GLY A 34 -3.82 -2.64 -8.54
C GLY A 34 -2.30 -2.76 -8.80
N TRP A 35 -1.62 -1.61 -8.92
CA TRP A 35 -0.16 -1.53 -8.98
C TRP A 35 0.53 -2.04 -7.70
N TRP A 36 0.03 -1.66 -6.51
CA TRP A 36 0.55 -2.09 -5.21
C TRP A 36 0.28 -3.57 -4.95
N TRP A 37 -0.94 -4.01 -5.23
CA TRP A 37 -1.34 -5.41 -5.13
C TRP A 37 -0.45 -6.31 -6.01
N ALA A 38 -0.24 -5.94 -7.27
CA ALA A 38 0.61 -6.71 -8.20
C ALA A 38 2.10 -6.74 -7.80
N ARG A 39 2.53 -5.87 -6.88
CA ARG A 39 3.93 -5.74 -6.41
C ARG A 39 4.07 -6.03 -4.93
N TRP A 40 3.03 -6.61 -4.33
CA TRP A 40 3.06 -7.00 -2.94
C TRP A 40 4.13 -8.07 -2.71
N LEU A 41 5.02 -7.80 -1.76
CA LEU A 41 6.08 -8.74 -1.37
C LEU A 41 5.82 -9.38 0.00
N GLY A 42 5.13 -8.68 0.89
CA GLY A 42 4.85 -9.14 2.24
C GLY A 42 4.71 -7.98 3.23
N ALA A 43 4.45 -8.33 4.48
CA ALA A 43 4.37 -7.41 5.60
C ALA A 43 5.39 -7.78 6.67
N ARG A 44 5.94 -6.77 7.36
CA ARG A 44 6.77 -6.97 8.54
C ARG A 44 6.21 -6.15 9.69
N ARG A 45 5.98 -6.80 10.84
CA ARG A 45 5.67 -6.12 12.10
C ARG A 45 6.98 -5.65 12.73
N VAL A 46 7.03 -4.37 13.11
CA VAL A 46 8.12 -3.80 13.90
C VAL A 46 7.51 -3.46 15.27
N LEU A 47 8.08 -4.02 16.33
CA LEU A 47 7.70 -3.78 17.72
C LEU A 47 8.85 -3.07 18.43
#